data_AF-A0A2M6ZWN9-F1
#
_entry.id   AF-A0A2M6ZWN9-F1
#
_cell.length_a   1.000
_cell.length_b   1.000
_cell.length_c   1.000
_cell.angle_alpha   90.00
_cell.angle_beta   90.00
_cell.angle_gamma   90.00
#
_symmetry.space_group_name_H-M   'P 1'
#
loop_
_entity.id
_entity.type
_entity.pdbx_description
1 polymer ?
#
loop_
_entity_poly.entity_id
_entity_poly.type
_entity_poly.pdbx_seq_one_letter_code
_entity_poly.pdbx_strand_id
1 'polypeptide(L)' 'MTRLLEKAFKDASKLPDIEQNALAKWLLEELEAERKWDKAFAESEDILGRLADEAIEDHRRGKTAPLDIDKL' A
#
# COMPACT_ATOMS: atom_id res chain seq x y z
N MET A 1 3.84 -23.92 3.98
CA MET A 1 4.34 -22.74 3.25
C MET A 1 3.96 -22.93 1.78
N THR A 2 3.74 -21.89 0.99
CA THR A 2 3.47 -22.10 -0.45
C THR A 2 4.75 -22.57 -1.13
N ARG A 3 4.66 -23.33 -2.23
CA ARG A 3 5.85 -23.80 -2.97
C ARG A 3 6.76 -22.65 -3.40
N LEU A 4 6.16 -21.50 -3.74
CA LEU A 4 6.90 -20.31 -4.14
C LEU A 4 7.67 -19.70 -2.97
N LEU A 5 7.02 -19.57 -1.79
CA LEU A 5 7.66 -19.04 -0.60
C LEU A 5 8.78 -19.96 -0.09
N GLU A 6 8.59 -21.28 -0.18
CA GLU A 6 9.64 -22.27 0.11
C GLU A 6 10.87 -22.11 -0.79
N LYS A 7 10.65 -21.93 -2.10
CA LYS A 7 11.74 -21.67 -3.04
C LYS A 7 12.48 -20.37 -2.70
N ALA A 8 11.75 -19.31 -2.38
CA ALA A 8 12.33 -18.01 -2.02
C ALA A 8 13.24 -18.12 -0.78
N PHE A 9 12.77 -18.76 0.30
CA PHE A 9 13.61 -18.99 1.49
C PHE A 9 14.82 -19.88 1.22
N LYS A 10 14.66 -20.94 0.40
CA LYS A 10 15.78 -21.81 0.02
C LYS A 10 16.85 -21.09 -0.78
N ASP A 11 16.47 -20.14 -1.62
CA ASP A 11 17.43 -19.35 -2.40
C ASP A 11 18.05 -18.25 -1.53
N ALA A 12 17.26 -17.59 -0.66
CA ALA A 12 17.74 -16.62 0.31
C ALA A 12 18.77 -17.22 1.30
N SER A 13 18.56 -18.45 1.77
CA SER A 13 19.46 -19.12 2.72
C SER A 13 20.84 -19.44 2.17
N LYS A 14 21.07 -19.26 0.86
CA LYS A 14 22.38 -19.44 0.22
C LYS A 14 23.22 -18.15 0.23
N LEU A 15 22.62 -17.02 0.55
CA LEU A 15 23.31 -15.73 0.63
C LEU A 15 24.19 -15.65 1.89
N PRO A 16 25.19 -14.76 1.93
CA PRO A 16 25.92 -14.47 3.16
C PRO A 16 25.00 -13.96 4.28
N ASP A 17 25.35 -14.23 5.54
CA ASP A 17 24.53 -13.87 6.71
C ASP A 17 24.10 -12.40 6.74
N ILE A 18 24.97 -11.49 6.30
CA ILE A 18 24.65 -10.06 6.24
C ILE A 18 23.51 -9.76 5.26
N GLU A 19 23.50 -10.42 4.11
CA GLU A 19 22.47 -10.26 3.09
C GLU A 19 21.17 -10.96 3.51
N GLN A 20 21.27 -12.12 4.16
CA GLN A 20 20.11 -12.79 4.75
C GLN A 20 19.43 -11.91 5.79
N ASN A 21 20.20 -11.29 6.69
CA ASN A 21 19.67 -10.40 7.71
C ASN A 21 19.06 -9.13 7.11
N ALA A 22 19.69 -8.55 6.08
CA ALA A 22 19.14 -7.40 5.37
C ALA A 22 17.80 -7.72 4.71
N LEU A 23 17.71 -8.87 4.02
CA LEU A 23 16.46 -9.34 3.40
C LEU A 23 15.38 -9.63 4.45
N ALA A 24 15.74 -10.27 5.55
CA ALA A 24 14.82 -10.58 6.64
C ALA A 24 14.25 -9.30 7.28
N LYS A 25 15.11 -8.31 7.55
CA LYS A 25 14.69 -7.02 8.07
C LYS A 25 13.71 -6.33 7.13
N TRP A 26 14.05 -6.22 5.85
CA TRP A 26 13.18 -5.61 4.85
C TRP A 26 11.81 -6.31 4.77
N LEU A 27 11.79 -7.64 4.72
CA LEU A 27 10.54 -8.40 4.63
C LEU A 27 9.65 -8.20 5.87
N LEU A 28 10.24 -8.15 7.07
CA LEU A 28 9.50 -7.92 8.31
C LEU A 28 8.90 -6.50 8.35
N GLU A 29 9.68 -5.49 7.92
CA GLU A 29 9.21 -4.11 7.83
C GLU A 29 8.06 -3.98 6.82
N GLU A 30 8.15 -4.64 5.66
CA GLU A 30 7.09 -4.65 4.64
C GLU A 30 5.80 -5.29 5.17
N LEU A 31 5.91 -6.44 5.85
CA LEU A 31 4.74 -7.11 6.45
C LEU A 31 4.09 -6.27 7.55
N GLU A 32 4.86 -5.49 8.30
CA GLU A 32 4.32 -4.57 9.30
C GLU A 32 3.66 -3.35 8.64
N ALA A 33 4.27 -2.80 7.59
CA ALA A 33 3.71 -1.70 6.81
C ALA A 33 2.37 -2.08 6.19
N GLU A 34 2.27 -3.26 5.58
CA GLU A 34 1.03 -3.77 4.98
C GLU A 34 -0.08 -3.89 6.03
N ARG A 35 0.22 -4.47 7.21
CA ARG A 35 -0.75 -4.56 8.32
C ARG A 35 -1.23 -3.21 8.81
N LYS A 36 -0.34 -2.21 8.86
CA LYS A 36 -0.69 -0.84 9.24
C LYS A 36 -1.60 -0.21 8.19
N TRP A 37 -1.31 -0.42 6.91
CA TRP A 37 -2.15 0.04 5.80
C TRP A 37 -3.52 -0.60 5.80
N ASP A 38 -3.61 -1.92 5.94
CA ASP A 38 -4.88 -2.65 6.02
C ASP A 38 -5.76 -2.09 7.15
N LYS A 39 -5.17 -1.87 8.32
CA LYS A 39 -5.88 -1.30 9.47
C LYS A 39 -6.34 0.13 9.19
N ALA A 40 -5.43 0.99 8.73
CA ALA A 40 -5.75 2.39 8.46
C ALA A 40 -6.84 2.52 7.39
N PHE A 41 -6.80 1.68 6.36
CA PHE A 41 -7.80 1.64 5.30
C PHE A 41 -9.16 1.14 5.82
N ALA A 42 -9.18 0.05 6.59
CA ALA A 42 -10.41 -0.47 7.20
C ALA A 42 -11.10 0.56 8.12
N GLU A 43 -10.34 1.42 8.78
CA GLU A 43 -10.85 2.48 9.65
C GLU A 43 -11.22 3.78 8.90
N SER A 44 -10.99 3.86 7.58
CA SER A 44 -11.13 5.09 6.79
C SER A 44 -12.48 5.29 6.11
N GLU A 45 -13.39 4.31 6.16
CA GLU A 45 -14.67 4.30 5.41
C GLU A 45 -15.47 5.59 5.59
N ASP A 46 -15.68 6.03 6.84
CA ASP A 46 -16.47 7.25 7.14
C ASP A 46 -15.84 8.53 6.56
N ILE A 47 -14.50 8.64 6.61
CA ILE A 47 -13.78 9.80 6.10
C ILE A 47 -13.79 9.80 4.58
N LEU A 48 -13.52 8.65 3.95
CA LEU A 48 -13.56 8.50 2.50
C LEU A 48 -14.97 8.74 1.96
N GLY A 49 -16.01 8.27 2.65
CA GLY A 49 -17.40 8.53 2.31
C GLY A 49 -17.72 10.03 2.32
N ARG A 50 -17.31 10.74 3.36
CA ARG A 50 -17.49 12.21 3.45
C ARG A 50 -16.75 12.94 2.32
N LEU A 51 -15.51 12.56 2.03
CA LEU A 51 -14.73 13.16 0.95
C LEU A 51 -15.39 12.92 -0.42
N ALA A 52 -15.98 11.74 -0.63
CA ALA A 52 -16.75 11.45 -1.84
C ALA A 52 -18.00 12.33 -1.96
N ASP A 53 -18.75 12.48 -0.87
CA ASP A 53 -19.93 13.36 -0.83
C ASP A 53 -19.55 14.82 -1.12
N GLU A 54 -18.46 15.31 -0.53
CA GLU A 54 -17.93 16.65 -0.77
C GLU A 54 -17.54 16.85 -2.24
N ALA A 55 -16.83 15.89 -2.85
CA ALA A 55 -16.44 15.96 -4.25
C ALA A 55 -17.65 15.98 -5.20
N ILE A 56 -18.69 15.18 -4.90
CA ILE A 56 -19.94 15.16 -5.66
C ILE A 56 -20.65 16.51 -5.55
N GLU A 57 -20.73 17.09 -4.36
CA GLU A 57 -21.37 18.38 -4.14
C GLU A 57 -20.62 19.52 -4.82
N ASP A 58 -19.29 19.52 -4.75
CA ASP A 58 -18.48 20.51 -5.46
C ASP A 58 -18.64 20.41 -6.97
N HIS A 59 -18.77 19.20 -7.52
CA HIS A 59 -19.11 19.01 -8.93
C HIS A 59 -20.49 19.59 -9.28
N ARG A 60 -21.51 19.27 -8.48
CA ARG A 60 -22.88 19.81 -8.67
C ARG A 60 -22.92 21.33 -8.63
N ARG A 61 -22.08 21.94 -7.80
CA ARG A 61 -21.94 23.39 -7.68
C ARG A 61 -21.05 24.03 -8.75
N GLY A 62 -20.54 23.24 -9.70
CA GLY A 62 -19.69 23.73 -10.79
C GLY A 62 -18.29 24.17 -10.33
N LYS A 63 -17.81 23.68 -9.19
CA LYS A 63 -16.48 24.02 -8.65
C LYS A 63 -15.36 23.08 -9.12
N THR A 64 -15.69 22.06 -9.90
CA THR A 64 -14.71 21.13 -10.49
C THR A 64 -14.42 21.51 -11.94
N ALA A 65 -13.22 21.19 -12.42
CA ALA A 65 -12.86 21.29 -13.83
C ALA A 65 -12.41 19.91 -14.35
N PRO A 66 -12.55 19.64 -15.67
CA PRO A 66 -11.93 18.47 -16.28
C PRO A 66 -10.42 18.41 -15.99
N LEU A 67 -9.92 17.21 -15.69
CA LEU A 67 -8.49 17.00 -15.48
C LEU A 67 -7.74 17.13 -16.82
N ASP A 68 -6.75 18.01 -16.85
CA ASP A 68 -5.83 18.19 -17.97
C ASP A 68 -4.47 17.57 -17.59
N ILE A 69 -4.19 16.38 -18.14
CA ILE A 69 -3.01 15.59 -17.79
C ILE A 69 -1.71 16.29 -18.22
N ASP A 70 -1.76 17.10 -19.27
CA ASP A 70 -0.58 17.83 -19.78
C ASP A 70 -0.19 19.02 -18.89
N LYS A 71 -0.99 19.32 -17.86
CA LYS A 71 -0.78 20.42 -16.91
C LYS A 71 -0.52 19.95 -15.46
N LEU A 72 -0.36 18.64 -15.25
CA LEU A 72 0.10 18.06 -13.98
C LEU A 72 1.61 18.25 -13.81
#